data_AF-A0A5C0S9Z5-F1
#
_entry.id   AF-A0A5C0S9Z5-F1
#
_cell.length_a   1.000
_cell.length_b   1.000
_cell.length_c   1.000
_cell.angle_alpha   90.00
_cell.angle_beta   90.00
_cell.angle_gamma   90.00
#
_symmetry.space_group_name_H-M   'P 1'
#
loop_
_entity.id
_entity.type
_entity.pdbx_description
1 polymer ?
#
loop_
_entity_poly.entity_id
_entity_poly.type
_entity_poly.pdbx_seq_one_letter_code
_entity_poly.pdbx_strand_id
1 'polypeptide(L)'
;MSKISDMISYLGINTYIFLLWGYKMLISSDIPVEISFKEAIFMSFLLILFLAIYGVYFKNTKYILLNILFLFMPLILWFMSMQQALIYHYHKYDTIISILGFFITLIVFLQLIYRQLMLTIEKRNIKR
;
A
#
# COMPACT_ATOMS: atom_id res chain seq x y z
N MET A 1 -10.42 12.09 -15.29
CA MET A 1 -11.30 11.33 -14.37
C MET A 1 -12.39 12.24 -13.80
N SER A 2 -13.64 11.75 -13.70
CA SER A 2 -14.74 12.48 -13.06
C SER A 2 -14.57 12.43 -11.53
N LYS A 3 -15.23 13.32 -10.78
CA LYS A 3 -15.10 13.35 -9.31
C LYS A 3 -15.56 12.04 -8.67
N ILE A 4 -16.68 11.50 -9.15
CA ILE A 4 -17.26 10.25 -8.64
C ILE A 4 -16.34 9.07 -8.95
N SER A 5 -15.82 8.97 -10.18
CA SER A 5 -14.94 7.84 -10.51
C SER A 5 -13.60 7.90 -9.80
N ASP A 6 -13.08 9.10 -9.50
CA ASP A 6 -11.92 9.27 -8.62
C ASP A 6 -12.21 8.78 -7.20
N MET A 7 -13.37 9.16 -6.66
CA MET A 7 -13.79 8.75 -5.31
C MET A 7 -13.90 7.24 -5.19
N ILE A 8 -14.59 6.60 -6.14
CA ILE A 8 -14.74 5.14 -6.18
C ILE A 8 -13.38 4.46 -6.34
N SER A 9 -12.52 4.99 -7.22
CA SER A 9 -11.19 4.41 -7.48
C SER A 9 -10.31 4.45 -6.23
N TYR A 10 -10.23 5.59 -5.52
CA TYR A 10 -9.40 5.65 -4.32
C TYR A 10 -9.93 4.76 -3.22
N LEU A 11 -11.25 4.70 -3.00
CA LEU A 11 -11.84 3.82 -2.00
C LEU A 11 -11.53 2.36 -2.34
N GLY A 12 -11.78 1.94 -3.57
CA GLY A 12 -11.52 0.57 -4.02
C GLY A 12 -10.06 0.16 -3.88
N ILE A 13 -9.12 1.03 -4.27
CA ILE A 13 -7.68 0.77 -4.19
C ILE A 13 -7.21 0.68 -2.73
N ASN A 14 -7.68 1.57 -1.85
CA ASN A 14 -7.33 1.54 -0.43
C ASN A 14 -7.94 0.32 0.27
N THR A 15 -9.19 -0.03 -0.04
CA THR A 15 -9.81 -1.26 0.44
C THR A 15 -9.05 -2.48 -0.04
N TYR A 16 -8.61 -2.52 -1.30
CA TYR A 16 -7.86 -3.65 -1.83
C TYR A 16 -6.54 -3.89 -1.08
N ILE A 17 -5.73 -2.86 -0.85
CA ILE A 17 -4.46 -3.03 -0.09
C ILE A 17 -4.70 -3.39 1.38
N PHE A 18 -5.79 -2.90 1.97
CA PHE A 18 -6.20 -3.31 3.31
C PHE A 18 -6.61 -4.78 3.36
N LEU A 19 -7.36 -5.26 2.35
CA LEU A 19 -7.74 -6.67 2.22
C LEU A 19 -6.51 -7.57 1.98
N LEU A 20 -5.53 -7.13 1.19
CA LEU A 20 -4.27 -7.87 1.03
C LEU A 20 -3.53 -8.03 2.35
N TRP A 21 -3.49 -6.98 3.18
CA TRP A 21 -2.94 -7.09 4.53
C TRP A 21 -3.74 -8.07 5.40
N GLY A 22 -5.07 -7.97 5.39
CA GLY A 22 -5.94 -8.89 6.14
C GLY A 22 -5.75 -10.35 5.73
N TYR A 23 -5.67 -10.61 4.42
CA TYR A 23 -5.40 -11.96 3.91
C TYR A 23 -4.01 -12.45 4.31
N LYS A 24 -2.98 -11.60 4.28
CA LYS A 24 -1.65 -11.94 4.83
C LYS A 24 -1.76 -12.42 6.27
N MET A 25 -2.49 -11.69 7.11
CA MET A 25 -2.64 -12.04 8.52
C MET A 25 -3.37 -13.37 8.72
N LEU A 26 -4.31 -13.71 7.83
CA LEU A 26 -5.00 -15.01 7.86
C LEU A 26 -4.08 -16.16 7.47
N ILE A 27 -3.31 -16.04 6.40
CA ILE A 27 -2.38 -17.12 6.00
C ILE A 27 -1.19 -17.24 6.95
N SER A 28 -0.91 -16.21 7.76
CA SER A 28 0.16 -16.19 8.75
C SER A 28 -0.36 -16.39 10.18
N SER A 29 -1.59 -16.85 10.38
CA SER A 29 -2.21 -16.93 11.72
C SER A 29 -1.75 -18.12 12.55
N ASP A 30 -1.24 -19.17 11.90
CA ASP A 30 -0.87 -20.41 12.56
C ASP A 30 0.39 -20.23 13.41
N ILE A 31 0.50 -21.00 14.50
CA ILE A 31 1.66 -21.02 15.39
C ILE A 31 2.19 -22.46 15.46
N PRO A 32 3.42 -22.75 14.95
CA PRO A 32 4.33 -21.81 14.29
C PRO A 32 3.80 -21.32 12.93
N VAL A 33 4.22 -20.11 12.53
CA VAL A 33 3.80 -19.51 11.27
C VAL A 33 4.35 -20.33 10.11
N GLU A 34 3.49 -21.02 9.37
CA GLU A 34 3.87 -21.82 8.20
C GLU A 34 3.13 -21.33 6.95
N ILE A 35 3.73 -20.36 6.25
CA ILE A 35 3.25 -19.95 4.93
C ILE A 35 3.86 -20.85 3.87
N SER A 36 3.06 -21.36 2.94
CA SER A 36 3.56 -22.14 1.81
C SER A 36 4.24 -21.26 0.74
N PHE A 37 5.16 -21.85 -0.03
CA PHE A 37 5.81 -21.12 -1.13
C PHE A 37 4.82 -20.61 -2.19
N LYS A 38 3.73 -21.36 -2.45
CA LYS A 38 2.70 -20.98 -3.42
C LYS A 38 1.93 -19.74 -2.95
N GLU A 39 1.54 -19.70 -1.67
CA GLU A 39 0.88 -18.53 -1.08
C GLU A 39 1.78 -17.31 -1.10
N ALA A 40 3.08 -17.51 -0.84
CA ALA A 40 4.06 -16.42 -0.88
C ALA A 40 4.22 -15.82 -2.29
N ILE A 41 4.30 -16.65 -3.33
CA ILE A 41 4.33 -16.19 -4.73
C ILE A 41 3.04 -15.46 -5.06
N PHE A 42 1.89 -16.05 -4.71
CA PHE A 42 0.58 -15.47 -5.01
C PHE A 42 0.44 -14.08 -4.35
N MET A 43 0.82 -13.96 -3.08
CA MET A 43 0.79 -12.69 -2.36
C MET A 43 1.75 -11.65 -2.95
N SER A 44 2.96 -12.06 -3.29
CA SER A 44 3.93 -11.17 -3.93
C SER A 44 3.39 -10.65 -5.27
N PHE A 45 2.76 -11.52 -6.07
CA PHE A 45 2.12 -11.15 -7.32
C PHE A 45 0.99 -10.12 -7.11
N LEU A 46 0.10 -10.34 -6.14
CA LEU A 46 -1.01 -9.42 -5.84
C LEU A 46 -0.51 -8.04 -5.37
N LEU A 47 0.57 -8.01 -4.59
CA LEU A 47 1.21 -6.76 -4.15
C LEU A 47 1.85 -5.99 -5.31
N ILE A 48 2.53 -6.70 -6.22
CA ILE A 48 3.10 -6.08 -7.44
C ILE A 48 1.98 -5.57 -8.36
N LEU A 49 0.89 -6.33 -8.49
CA LEU A 49 -0.29 -5.92 -9.24
C LEU A 49 -0.93 -4.66 -8.63
N PHE A 50 -1.02 -4.58 -7.29
CA PHE A 50 -1.45 -3.36 -6.60
C PHE A 50 -0.59 -2.15 -7.00
N LEU A 51 0.73 -2.29 -6.97
CA LEU A 51 1.64 -1.20 -7.35
C LEU A 51 1.41 -0.75 -8.81
N ALA A 52 1.22 -1.70 -9.73
CA ALA A 52 0.97 -1.42 -11.13
C ALA A 52 -0.36 -0.68 -11.34
N ILE A 53 -1.46 -1.16 -10.72
CA ILE A 53 -2.78 -0.52 -10.76
C ILE A 53 -2.68 0.90 -10.17
N TYR A 54 -1.99 1.04 -9.03
CA TYR A 54 -1.81 2.33 -8.40
C TYR A 54 -1.04 3.31 -9.30
N GLY A 55 0.03 2.86 -9.97
CA GLY A 55 0.81 3.70 -10.87
C GLY A 55 -0.01 4.29 -12.02
N VAL A 56 -1.00 3.55 -12.54
CA VAL A 56 -1.93 4.05 -13.55
C VAL A 56 -2.92 5.06 -12.95
N TYR A 57 -3.48 4.74 -11.79
CA TYR A 57 -4.45 5.59 -11.08
C TYR A 57 -3.84 6.92 -10.61
N PHE A 58 -2.61 6.89 -10.09
CA PHE A 58 -1.88 8.02 -9.50
C PHE A 58 -1.82 9.24 -10.43
N LYS A 59 -1.67 9.02 -11.73
CA LYS A 59 -1.59 10.09 -12.74
C LYS A 59 -2.88 10.91 -12.83
N ASN A 60 -4.01 10.30 -12.52
CA ASN A 60 -5.34 10.84 -12.84
C ASN A 60 -6.13 11.33 -11.62
N THR A 61 -5.72 10.98 -10.40
CA THR A 61 -6.44 11.38 -9.18
C THR A 61 -6.33 12.88 -8.90
N LYS A 62 -7.43 13.48 -8.43
CA LYS A 62 -7.55 14.86 -7.96
C LYS A 62 -7.62 14.91 -6.43
N TYR A 63 -8.12 13.87 -5.78
CA TYR A 63 -8.29 13.79 -4.31
C TYR A 63 -7.04 13.27 -3.58
N ILE A 64 -5.88 13.88 -3.84
CA ILE A 64 -4.58 13.42 -3.32
C ILE A 64 -4.53 13.37 -1.79
N LEU A 65 -5.03 14.41 -1.11
CA LEU A 65 -4.98 14.49 0.35
C LEU A 65 -5.82 13.41 1.04
N LEU A 66 -6.99 13.09 0.47
CA LEU A 66 -7.81 11.97 0.95
C LEU A 66 -7.10 10.64 0.71
N ASN A 67 -6.47 10.45 -0.46
CA ASN A 67 -5.67 9.25 -0.73
C ASN A 67 -4.55 9.06 0.30
N ILE A 68 -3.84 10.13 0.65
CA ILE A 68 -2.79 10.10 1.68
C ILE A 68 -3.37 9.65 3.01
N LEU A 69 -4.48 10.27 3.44
CA LEU A 69 -5.11 9.97 4.74
C LEU A 69 -5.55 8.50 4.83
N PHE A 70 -6.18 7.98 3.79
CA PHE A 70 -6.66 6.59 3.77
C PHE A 70 -5.52 5.57 3.67
N LEU A 71 -4.48 5.86 2.88
CA LEU A 71 -3.35 4.95 2.69
C LEU A 71 -2.43 4.89 3.93
N PHE A 72 -2.47 5.91 4.78
CA PHE A 72 -1.70 5.95 6.01
C PHE A 72 -1.98 4.76 6.93
N MET A 73 -3.24 4.32 7.02
CA MET A 73 -3.61 3.19 7.87
C MET A 73 -3.01 1.86 7.36
N PRO A 74 -3.20 1.44 6.08
CA PRO A 74 -2.48 0.30 5.52
C PRO A 74 -0.96 0.38 5.68
N LEU A 75 -0.36 1.57 5.50
CA LEU A 75 1.09 1.75 5.66
C LEU A 75 1.56 1.37 7.08
N ILE A 76 0.87 1.84 8.12
CA ILE A 76 1.19 1.49 9.51
C ILE A 76 1.01 -0.01 9.75
N LEU A 77 -0.06 -0.60 9.23
CA LEU A 77 -0.33 -2.03 9.42
C LEU A 77 0.75 -2.90 8.80
N TRP A 78 1.17 -2.60 7.57
CA TRP A 78 2.29 -3.28 6.92
C TRP A 78 3.62 -3.05 7.63
N PHE A 79 3.86 -1.84 8.14
CA PHE A 79 5.04 -1.55 8.96
C PHE A 79 5.09 -2.41 10.22
N MET A 80 3.97 -2.51 10.95
CA MET A 80 3.87 -3.35 12.14
C MET A 80 4.09 -4.83 11.82
N SER A 81 3.51 -5.34 10.74
CA SER A 81 3.74 -6.73 10.30
C SER A 81 5.20 -6.98 9.95
N MET A 82 5.85 -6.06 9.24
CA MET A 82 7.28 -6.16 8.92
C MET A 82 8.13 -6.14 10.19
N GLN A 83 7.86 -5.23 11.10
CA GLN A 83 8.58 -5.11 12.36
C GLN A 83 8.47 -6.40 13.20
N GLN A 84 7.27 -6.95 13.34
CA GLN A 84 7.05 -8.21 14.06
C GLN A 84 7.80 -9.38 13.40
N ALA A 85 7.70 -9.52 12.07
CA ALA A 85 8.37 -10.60 11.36
C ALA A 85 9.90 -10.56 11.53
N LEU A 86 10.49 -9.35 11.57
CA LEU A 86 11.92 -9.16 11.80
C LEU A 86 12.34 -9.41 13.26
N ILE A 87 11.57 -8.93 14.23
CA ILE A 87 11.89 -9.08 15.67
C ILE A 87 11.74 -10.53 16.13
N TYR A 88 10.68 -11.21 15.70
CA TYR A 88 10.36 -12.56 16.15
C TYR A 88 10.89 -13.66 15.23
N HIS A 89 11.70 -13.30 14.22
CA HIS A 89 12.25 -14.23 13.25
C HIS A 89 11.21 -15.19 12.66
N TYR A 90 10.07 -14.64 12.22
CA TYR A 90 9.02 -15.43 11.59
C TYR A 90 9.52 -16.13 10.33
N HIS A 91 8.74 -17.10 9.88
CA HIS A 91 9.07 -17.90 8.70
C HIS A 91 9.45 -17.00 7.52
N LYS A 92 10.51 -17.39 6.80
CA LYS A 92 11.15 -16.58 5.75
C LYS A 92 10.16 -15.97 4.75
N TYR A 93 9.10 -16.71 4.38
CA TYR A 93 8.11 -16.23 3.43
C TYR A 93 7.20 -15.15 4.03
N ASP A 94 6.83 -15.25 5.30
CA ASP A 94 6.09 -14.20 6.00
C ASP A 94 6.88 -12.90 6.05
N THR A 95 8.16 -13.02 6.40
CA THR A 95 9.09 -11.89 6.46
C THR A 95 9.24 -11.21 5.11
N ILE A 96 9.43 -11.98 4.03
CA ILE A 96 9.53 -11.44 2.66
C ILE A 96 8.25 -10.70 2.25
N ILE A 97 7.08 -11.31 2.47
CA ILE A 97 5.79 -10.69 2.12
C ILE A 97 5.57 -9.41 2.92
N SER A 98 5.89 -9.42 4.22
CA SER A 98 5.71 -8.25 5.10
C SER A 98 6.62 -7.09 4.69
N ILE A 99 7.89 -7.38 4.36
CA ILE A 99 8.82 -6.39 3.81
C ILE A 99 8.30 -5.83 2.48
N LEU A 100 7.90 -6.69 1.55
CA LEU A 100 7.38 -6.27 0.25
C LEU A 100 6.13 -5.39 0.38
N GLY A 101 5.16 -5.80 1.21
CA GLY A 101 3.94 -5.03 1.44
C GLY A 101 4.22 -3.67 2.05
N PHE A 102 5.15 -3.58 3.01
CA PHE A 102 5.59 -2.29 3.56
C PHE A 102 6.25 -1.40 2.51
N PHE A 103 7.24 -1.89 1.77
CA PHE A 103 7.95 -1.04 0.80
C PHE A 103 7.05 -0.62 -0.36
N ILE A 104 6.16 -1.48 -0.84
CA ILE A 104 5.21 -1.12 -1.90
C ILE A 104 4.24 -0.03 -1.41
N THR A 105 3.68 -0.19 -0.21
CA THR A 105 2.78 0.84 0.35
C THR A 105 3.51 2.14 0.65
N LEU A 106 4.76 2.07 1.12
CA LEU A 106 5.62 3.23 1.35
C LEU A 106 5.92 3.98 0.05
N ILE A 107 6.30 3.29 -1.03
CA ILE A 107 6.56 3.90 -2.35
C ILE A 107 5.33 4.66 -2.83
N VAL A 108 4.16 4.01 -2.78
CA VAL A 108 2.89 4.62 -3.18
C VAL A 108 2.58 5.86 -2.33
N PHE A 109 2.77 5.77 -1.01
CA PHE A 109 2.54 6.88 -0.10
C PHE A 109 3.47 8.07 -0.39
N LEU A 110 4.76 7.81 -0.59
CA LEU A 110 5.74 8.85 -0.92
C LEU A 110 5.45 9.52 -2.27
N GLN A 111 4.98 8.77 -3.27
CA GLN A 111 4.55 9.34 -4.55
C GLN A 111 3.42 10.36 -4.37
N LEU A 112 2.42 10.05 -3.53
CA LEU A 112 1.33 10.99 -3.22
C LEU A 112 1.83 12.25 -2.52
N ILE A 113 2.69 12.10 -1.51
CA ILE A 113 3.27 13.22 -0.78
C ILE A 113 4.05 14.13 -1.73
N TYR A 114 4.91 13.53 -2.57
CA TYR A 114 5.68 14.27 -3.58
C TYR A 114 4.77 15.08 -4.51
N ARG A 115 3.70 14.46 -5.03
CA ARG A 115 2.76 15.14 -5.92
C ARG A 115 2.00 16.28 -5.23
N GLN A 116 1.58 16.07 -3.97
CA GLN A 116 0.92 17.11 -3.19
C GLN A 116 1.84 18.32 -2.96
N LEU A 117 3.12 18.07 -2.69
CA LEU A 117 4.12 19.13 -2.51
C LEU A 117 4.32 19.93 -3.81
N MET A 118 4.50 19.24 -4.95
CA MET A 118 4.65 19.89 -6.26
C MET A 118 3.47 20.82 -6.59
N LEU A 119 2.24 20.33 -6.44
CA LEU A 119 1.03 21.13 -6.68
C LEU A 119 0.92 22.34 -5.72
N THR A 120 1.43 22.21 -4.50
CA THR A 120 1.42 23.30 -3.52
C THR A 120 2.43 24.38 -3.90
N ILE A 121 3.60 23.99 -4.40
CA ILE A 121 4.65 24.92 -4.88
C ILE A 121 4.16 25.68 -6.12
N GLU A 122 3.59 25.00 -7.11
CA GLU A 122 3.06 25.62 -8.33
C GLU A 122 1.99 26.68 -8.00
N LYS A 123 1.05 26.37 -7.09
CA LYS A 123 0.03 27.32 -6.64
C LYS A 123 0.59 28.55 -5.94
N ARG A 124 1.74 28.43 -5.26
CA ARG A 124 2.41 29.57 -4.61
C ARG A 124 3.10 30.47 -5.64
N ASN A 125 3.69 29.89 -6.69
CA ASN A 125 4.36 30.65 -7.75
C ASN A 125 3.39 31.45 -8.62
N ILE A 126 2.17 30.95 -8.88
CA ILE A 126 1.15 31.69 -9.65
C ILE A 126 0.58 32.89 -8.88
N LYS A 127 0.65 32.88 -7.54
CA LYS A 127 0.12 33.94 -6.67
C LYS A 127 1.11 35.09 -6.41
N ARG A 128 2.36 34.96 -6.83
CA ARG A 128 3.40 36.00 -6.74
C ARG A 128 3.48 36.74 -8.06
#